data_AF-A7T773-F1
#
_entry.id   AF-A7T773-F1
#
_cell.length_a   1.000
_cell.length_b   1.000
_cell.length_c   1.000
_cell.angle_alpha   90.00
_cell.angle_beta   90.00
_cell.angle_gamma   90.00
#
_symmetry.space_group_name_H-M   'P 1'
#
loop_
_entity.id
_entity.type
_entity.pdbx_description
1 polymer ?
#
loop_
_entity_poly.entity_id
_entity_poly.type
_entity_poly.pdbx_seq_one_letter_code
_entity_poly.pdbx_strand_id
1 'polypeptide(L)'
;QFGRMIKCATGRSAWDYNRYGNWCGRGGSGTPVDGVDRCCRAHDLCWGEVNHCDPFWNLYRYRISGKYPSCSITCSEYNHTI
;
A
#
# COMPACT_ATOMS: atom_id res chain seq x y z
N GLN A 1 -3.54 2.60 7.58
CA GLN A 1 -4.20 1.30 7.27
C GLN A 1 -3.30 0.38 6.45
N PHE A 2 -2.60 0.93 5.44
CA PHE A 2 -1.69 0.22 4.55
C PHE A 2 -0.67 -0.72 5.24
N GLY A 3 -0.10 -0.34 6.38
CA GLY A 3 0.84 -1.21 7.09
C GLY A 3 0.28 -2.57 7.51
N ARG A 4 -1.03 -2.66 7.78
CA ARG A 4 -1.71 -3.95 8.06
C ARG A 4 -1.82 -4.81 6.81
N MET A 5 -2.05 -4.18 5.65
CA MET A 5 -2.08 -4.85 4.35
C MET A 5 -0.70 -5.40 3.99
N ILE A 6 0.37 -4.61 4.19
CA ILE A 6 1.75 -5.07 4.00
C ILE A 6 2.04 -6.30 4.87
N LYS A 7 1.72 -6.24 6.17
CA LYS A 7 1.94 -7.37 7.09
C LYS A 7 1.17 -8.61 6.67
N CYS A 8 -0.06 -8.45 6.20
CA CYS A 8 -0.90 -9.50 5.65
C CYS A 8 -0.28 -10.13 4.39
N ALA A 9 0.08 -9.33 3.39
CA ALA A 9 0.55 -9.80 2.10
C ALA A 9 1.98 -10.37 2.12
N THR A 10 2.83 -9.87 3.02
CA THR A 10 4.28 -10.19 3.00
C THR A 10 4.79 -10.87 4.28
N GLY A 11 3.99 -10.89 5.36
CA GLY A 11 4.44 -11.36 6.66
C GLY A 11 5.45 -10.43 7.36
N ARG A 12 5.90 -9.36 6.71
CA ARG A 12 6.93 -8.41 7.19
C ARG A 12 6.32 -7.17 7.85
N SER A 13 7.14 -6.48 8.64
CA SER A 13 6.72 -5.21 9.22
C SER A 13 6.64 -4.15 8.12
N ALA A 14 5.64 -3.27 8.16
CA ALA A 14 5.61 -2.12 7.25
C ALA A 14 6.82 -1.19 7.43
N TRP A 15 7.41 -1.19 8.63
CA TRP A 15 8.62 -0.44 8.94
C TRP A 15 9.84 -0.90 8.13
N ASP A 16 9.87 -2.16 7.69
CA ASP A 16 10.98 -2.71 6.90
C ASP A 16 11.06 -2.06 5.50
N TYR A 17 9.97 -1.44 5.04
CA TYR A 17 9.87 -0.77 3.74
C TYR A 17 9.99 0.75 3.84
N ASN A 18 10.11 1.30 5.06
CA ASN A 18 10.20 2.75 5.22
C ASN A 18 11.58 3.23 4.78
N ARG A 19 11.63 4.09 3.75
CA ARG A 19 12.88 4.59 3.14
C ARG A 19 13.75 3.47 2.55
N TYR A 20 13.11 2.46 1.98
CA TYR A 20 13.80 1.39 1.26
C TYR A 20 13.96 1.76 -0.22
N GLY A 21 15.16 1.56 -0.77
CA GLY A 21 15.42 1.84 -2.19
C GLY A 21 15.21 3.30 -2.56
N ASN A 22 14.74 3.53 -3.79
CA ASN A 22 14.55 4.85 -4.37
C ASN A 22 13.09 5.32 -4.34
N TRP A 23 12.14 4.41 -4.09
CA TRP A 23 10.70 4.66 -4.17
C TRP A 23 9.92 4.26 -2.92
N CYS A 24 10.35 3.29 -2.11
CA CYS A 24 9.60 2.97 -0.89
C CYS A 24 9.82 4.04 0.20
N GLY A 25 8.89 4.99 0.33
CA GLY A 25 8.97 6.05 1.33
C GLY A 25 8.11 7.25 0.97
N ARG A 26 8.55 8.44 1.41
CA ARG A 26 7.90 9.69 1.03
C ARG A 26 8.67 10.32 -0.14
N GLY A 27 7.97 10.52 -1.25
CA GLY A 27 8.59 10.89 -2.52
C GLY A 27 9.15 9.66 -3.25
N GLY A 28 9.88 9.87 -4.33
CA GLY A 28 10.51 8.80 -5.09
C GLY A 28 11.02 9.31 -6.42
N SER A 29 12.22 8.89 -6.82
CA SER A 29 12.83 9.30 -8.09
C SER A 29 13.95 8.34 -8.50
N GLY A 30 14.29 8.30 -9.79
CA GLY A 30 15.32 7.43 -10.32
C GLY A 30 14.87 5.99 -10.58
N THR A 31 15.83 5.09 -10.80
CA THR A 31 15.57 3.70 -11.20
C THR A 31 15.30 2.83 -9.96
N PRO A 32 14.24 1.98 -9.95
CA PRO A 32 14.03 1.04 -8.86
C PRO A 32 15.24 0.13 -8.63
N VAL A 33 15.64 -0.04 -7.37
CA VAL A 33 16.83 -0.85 -7.03
C VAL A 33 16.58 -2.36 -7.14
N ASP A 34 15.34 -2.80 -6.94
CA ASP A 34 14.92 -4.19 -7.04
C ASP A 34 13.40 -4.34 -7.30
N GLY A 35 12.89 -5.57 -7.18
CA GLY A 35 11.47 -5.86 -7.37
C GLY A 35 10.54 -5.26 -6.30
N VAL A 36 11.02 -5.09 -5.06
CA VAL A 36 10.24 -4.46 -3.98
C VAL A 36 10.11 -2.97 -4.26
N ASP A 37 11.21 -2.32 -4.63
CA ASP A 37 11.23 -0.90 -4.97
C ASP A 37 10.39 -0.60 -6.22
N ARG A 38 10.30 -1.56 -7.16
CA ARG A 38 9.38 -1.47 -8.30
C ARG A 38 7.92 -1.47 -7.89
N CYS A 39 7.54 -2.25 -6.88
CA CYS A 39 6.17 -2.22 -6.33
C CYS A 39 5.87 -0.86 -5.67
N CYS A 40 6.83 -0.28 -4.96
CA CYS A 40 6.68 1.05 -4.37
C CYS A 40 6.53 2.15 -5.44
N ARG A 41 7.33 2.09 -6.51
CA ARG A 41 7.14 2.99 -7.67
C ARG A 41 5.73 2.90 -8.25
N ALA A 42 5.22 1.68 -8.46
CA ALA A 42 3.86 1.48 -8.98
C ALA A 42 2.79 2.03 -8.02
N HIS A 43 2.99 1.86 -6.71
CA HIS A 43 2.12 2.41 -5.68
C HIS A 43 2.09 3.94 -5.70
N ASP A 44 3.25 4.59 -5.77
CA ASP A 44 3.34 6.05 -5.81
C ASP A 44 2.68 6.64 -7.06
N LEU A 45 2.85 5.99 -8.21
CA LEU A 45 2.16 6.38 -9.44
C LEU A 45 0.64 6.23 -9.30
N CYS A 46 0.16 5.14 -8.70
CA CYS A 46 -1.26 4.94 -8.44
C CYS A 46 -1.83 6.01 -7.50
N TRP A 47 -1.08 6.40 -6.46
CA TRP A 47 -1.46 7.53 -5.59
C TRP A 47 -1.47 8.88 -6.33
N GLY A 48 -0.54 9.08 -7.27
CA GLY A 48 -0.48 10.29 -8.09
C GLY A 48 -1.69 10.50 -9.01
N GLU A 49 -2.42 9.44 -9.33
CA GLU A 49 -3.66 9.52 -10.13
C GLU A 49 -4.89 9.88 -9.27
N VAL A 50 -4.78 9.81 -7.95
CA VAL A 50 -5.89 10.09 -7.03
C VAL A 50 -5.96 11.59 -6.75
N ASN A 51 -6.87 12.28 -7.44
CA ASN A 51 -6.97 13.74 -7.40
C ASN A 51 -7.97 14.30 -6.37
N HIS A 52 -8.81 13.44 -5.77
CA HIS A 52 -9.96 13.87 -4.95
C HIS A 52 -9.85 13.47 -3.47
N CYS A 53 -8.79 12.78 -3.08
CA CYS A 53 -8.48 12.46 -1.70
C CYS A 53 -6.97 12.33 -1.52
N ASP A 54 -6.51 12.44 -0.27
CA ASP A 54 -5.13 12.17 0.11
C ASP A 54 -5.05 10.74 0.69
N PRO A 55 -4.58 9.73 -0.06
CA PRO A 55 -4.59 8.34 0.37
C PRO A 55 -3.77 8.06 1.64
N PHE A 56 -2.85 8.98 1.99
CA PHE A 56 -2.05 8.86 3.19
C PHE A 56 -2.90 9.10 4.46
N TRP A 57 -3.81 10.08 4.40
CA TRP A 57 -4.66 10.45 5.54
C TRP A 57 -6.06 9.85 5.48
N ASN A 58 -6.57 9.58 4.28
CA ASN A 58 -7.94 9.11 4.09
C ASN A 58 -8.07 7.65 4.52
N LEU A 59 -9.04 7.40 5.40
CA LEU A 59 -9.40 6.05 5.80
C LEU A 59 -10.30 5.41 4.74
N TYR A 60 -9.92 4.22 4.29
CA TYR A 60 -10.71 3.41 3.37
C TYR A 60 -11.22 2.15 4.07
N ARG A 61 -12.34 1.62 3.55
CA ARG A 61 -12.91 0.37 4.06
C ARG A 61 -12.32 -0.82 3.30
N TYR A 62 -11.79 -1.78 4.05
CA TYR A 62 -11.23 -3.01 3.52
C TYR A 62 -11.41 -4.13 4.54
N ARG A 63 -11.28 -5.37 4.08
CA ARG A 63 -11.24 -6.57 4.91
C ARG A 63 -9.91 -7.29 4.70
N ILE A 64 -9.41 -7.87 5.78
CA ILE A 64 -8.29 -8.82 5.77
C ILE A 64 -8.83 -10.15 6.25
N SER A 65 -8.54 -11.22 5.51
CA SER A 65 -8.81 -12.60 5.91
C SER A 65 -7.51 -13.40 5.93
N GLY A 66 -7.33 -14.24 6.95
CA GLY A 66 -6.14 -15.07 7.12
C GLY A 66 -4.88 -14.30 7.55
N LYS A 67 -3.72 -14.94 7.34
CA LYS A 67 -2.38 -14.42 7.62
C LYS A 67 -1.43 -14.92 6.52
N TYR A 68 -0.30 -14.25 6.35
CA TYR A 68 0.75 -14.69 5.43
C TYR A 68 1.13 -16.17 5.68
N PRO A 69 1.31 -17.02 4.64
CA PRO A 69 1.29 -16.71 3.21
C PRO A 69 -0.11 -16.73 2.55
N SER A 70 -1.15 -17.16 3.25
CA SER A 70 -2.51 -17.32 2.71
C SER A 70 -3.43 -16.14 3.03
N CYS A 71 -2.86 -14.93 3.10
CA CYS A 71 -3.64 -13.74 3.44
C CYS A 71 -4.38 -13.19 2.23
N SER A 72 -5.61 -12.74 2.42
CA SER A 72 -6.42 -12.09 1.38
C SER A 72 -6.88 -10.70 1.84
N ILE A 73 -6.75 -9.72 0.95
CA ILE A 73 -7.17 -8.33 1.16
C ILE A 73 -8.27 -8.05 0.14
N THR A 74 -9.43 -7.63 0.62
CA THR A 74 -10.54 -7.24 -0.25
C THR A 74 -10.99 -5.82 0.06
N CYS A 75 -11.33 -5.07 -0.98
CA CYS A 75 -12.02 -3.80 -0.82
C CYS A 75 -13.41 -4.10 -0.25
N SER A 76 -13.81 -3.37 0.79
CA SER A 76 -15.17 -3.45 1.27
C SER A 76 -16.01 -2.48 0.44
N GLU A 77 -17.13 -2.95 -0.10
CA GLU A 77 -18.06 -2.07 -0.79
C GLU A 77 -18.50 -0.91 0.12
N TYR A 78 -18.66 0.25 -0.51
CA TYR A 78 -19.24 1.42 0.13
C TYR A 78 -20.76 1.27 0.07
N ASN A 79 -21.39 0.85 1.16
CA ASN A 79 -22.84 1.04 1.31
C ASN A 79 -23.10 2.55 1.42
N HIS A 80 -23.29 3.21 0.28
CA HIS A 80 -23.85 4.55 0.22
C HIS A 80 -25.34 4.43 0.50
N THR A 81 -25.72 4.31 1.78
CA THR A 81 -27.09 4.68 2.17
C THR A 81 -27.13 6.20 2.16
N ILE A 82 -27.72 6.74 1.10
CA ILE A 82 -28.22 8.12 1.02
C ILE A 82 -29.43 8.23 1.96
#